data_AF-A0A7J7JI87-F1
#
_entry.id   AF-A0A7J7JI87-F1
#
_cell.length_a   1.000
_cell.length_b   1.000
_cell.length_c   1.000
_cell.angle_alpha   90.00
_cell.angle_beta   90.00
_cell.angle_gamma   90.00
#
_symmetry.space_group_name_H-M   'P 1'
#
loop_
_entity.id
_entity.type
_entity.pdbx_description
1 polymer ?
#
loop_
_entity_poly.entity_id
_entity_poly.type
_entity_poly.pdbx_seq_one_letter_code
_entity_poly.pdbx_strand_id
1 'polypeptide(L)' 'MDYGLVVKKVWTPWGEWGACSVTCGGGGQRRYRTCETKNIQGHHSEAVNHCTGSSYRKRRCNTQCCPYISAKQLHWRG' A
#
# COMPACT_ATOMS: atom_id res chain seq x y z
N MET A 1 11.76 38.23 12.45
CA MET A 1 12.01 37.01 11.63
C MET A 1 11.34 35.86 12.36
N ASP A 2 10.12 35.50 11.96
CA ASP A 2 9.22 34.58 12.67
C ASP A 2 9.50 33.11 12.31
N TYR A 3 10.77 32.70 12.50
CA TYR A 3 11.15 31.29 12.38
C TYR A 3 10.99 30.63 13.75
N GLY A 4 10.10 29.64 13.83
CA GLY A 4 9.77 28.93 15.06
C GLY A 4 9.67 27.42 14.87
N LEU A 5 9.30 26.72 15.95
CA LEU A 5 8.97 25.31 15.89
C LEU A 5 7.60 25.14 15.25
N VAL A 6 7.56 24.52 14.09
CA VAL A 6 6.35 24.29 13.31
C VAL A 6 6.01 22.81 13.28
N VAL A 7 4.72 22.54 13.45
CA VAL A 7 4.16 21.20 13.33
C VAL A 7 3.83 20.89 11.87
N LYS A 8 4.38 19.80 11.35
CA LYS A 8 4.13 19.35 9.98
C LYS A 8 3.73 17.87 9.96
N LYS A 9 2.60 17.57 9.34
CA LYS A 9 2.15 16.22 9.02
C LYS A 9 2.81 15.75 7.74
N VAL A 10 3.54 14.65 7.83
CA VAL A 10 4.30 14.09 6.71
C VAL A 10 4.00 12.60 6.59
N TRP A 11 3.80 12.14 5.36
CA TRP A 11 3.70 10.71 5.09
C TRP A 11 5.03 10.01 5.38
N THR A 12 4.98 8.87 6.05
CA THR A 12 6.09 7.92 6.03
C THR A 12 6.33 7.44 4.59
N PRO A 13 7.52 6.88 4.30
CA PRO A 13 7.66 6.02 3.14
C PRO A 13 6.55 4.97 3.10
N TRP A 14 6.20 4.55 1.88
CA TRP A 14 5.33 3.41 1.71
C TRP A 14 6.01 2.18 2.29
N GLY A 15 5.28 1.42 3.11
CA GLY A 15 5.70 0.08 3.49
C GLY A 15 5.72 -0.86 2.28
N GLU A 16 6.25 -2.05 2.53
CA GLU A 16 6.27 -3.12 1.54
C GLU A 16 4.86 -3.54 1.10
N TRP A 17 4.79 -4.13 -0.08
CA TRP A 17 3.55 -4.76 -0.53
C TRP A 17 3.31 -6.02 0.29
N GLY A 18 2.13 -6.15 0.88
CA GLY A 18 1.68 -7.38 1.49
C GLY A 18 1.48 -8.49 0.47
N ALA A 19 1.19 -9.69 0.95
CA ALA A 19 0.94 -10.84 0.09
C ALA A 19 -0.19 -10.57 -0.92
N CYS A 20 -0.06 -11.19 -2.09
CA CYS A 20 -1.16 -11.23 -3.05
C CYS A 20 -2.31 -12.07 -2.50
N SER A 21 -3.55 -11.61 -2.68
CA SER A 21 -4.74 -12.32 -2.19
C SER A 21 -4.92 -13.72 -2.78
N VAL A 22 -4.32 -13.98 -3.94
CA VAL A 22 -4.33 -15.29 -4.63
C VAL A 22 -2.97 -15.53 -5.26
N THR A 23 -2.64 -16.80 -5.50
CA THR A 23 -1.37 -17.21 -6.12
C THR A 23 -1.41 -17.22 -7.65
N CYS A 24 -2.58 -17.07 -8.27
CA CYS A 24 -2.80 -17.02 -9.73
C CYS A 24 -4.15 -16.35 -10.05
N GLY A 25 -4.44 -16.11 -11.32
CA GLY A 25 -5.75 -15.62 -11.79
C GLY A 25 -6.02 -14.14 -11.54
N GLY A 26 -5.03 -13.38 -11.06
CA GLY A 26 -5.13 -11.95 -10.83
C GLY A 26 -5.70 -11.60 -9.45
N GLY A 27 -4.82 -11.50 -8.46
CA GLY A 27 -5.14 -11.03 -7.11
C GLY A 27 -4.93 -9.54 -6.90
N GLY A 28 -5.19 -9.11 -5.67
CA GLY A 28 -4.83 -7.79 -5.18
C GLY A 28 -3.84 -7.89 -4.03
N GLN A 29 -2.86 -7.01 -4.02
CA GLN A 29 -2.00 -6.75 -2.85
C GLN A 29 -2.12 -5.29 -2.43
N ARG A 30 -1.88 -5.05 -1.14
CA ARG A 30 -1.96 -3.70 -0.54
C ARG A 30 -0.62 -3.34 0.11
N ARG A 31 -0.33 -2.05 0.13
CA ARG A 31 0.71 -1.46 0.98
C ARG A 31 0.15 -0.26 1.71
N TYR A 32 0.78 0.10 2.83
CA TYR A 32 0.31 1.14 3.73
C TYR A 32 1.41 2.17 4.00
N ARG A 33 1.01 3.34 4.47
CA ARG A 33 1.88 4.41 4.99
C ARG A 33 1.15 5.11 6.13
N THR A 34 1.91 5.74 7.01
CA THR A 34 1.37 6.45 8.17
C THR A 34 1.57 7.95 8.03
N CYS A 35 0.61 8.74 8.52
CA CYS A 35 0.74 10.20 8.58
C CYS A 35 1.31 10.59 9.95
N GLU A 36 2.58 10.99 9.98
CA GLU A 36 3.29 11.28 11.21
C GLU A 36 3.43 12.79 11.44
N THR A 37 3.50 13.18 12.70
CA THR A 37 3.84 14.55 13.09
C THR A 37 5.34 14.71 13.16
N LYS A 38 5.88 15.71 12.47
CA LYS A 38 7.27 16.16 12.61
C LYS A 38 7.29 17.61 13.06
N ASN A 39 8.14 17.90 14.03
CA ASN A 39 8.44 19.25 14.44
C ASN A 39 9.66 19.72 13.66
N ILE A 40 9.52 20.81 12.91
CA ILE A 40 10.58 21.37 12.07
C ILE A 40 10.75 22.85 12.38
N GLN A 41 11.95 23.38 12.16
CA GLN A 41 12.14 24.82 12.17
C GLN A 41 11.57 25.39 10.86
N GLY A 42 10.73 26.41 10.95
CA GLY A 42 10.12 27.01 9.76
C GLY A 42 9.24 28.20 10.11
N HIS A 43 8.55 28.73 9.10
CA HIS A 43 7.55 29.77 9.32
C HIS A 43 6.19 29.13 9.62
N HIS A 44 5.40 29.71 10.53
CA HIS A 44 4.10 29.13 10.90
C HIS A 44 3.13 29.01 9.72
N SER A 45 3.29 29.83 8.67
CA SER A 45 2.53 29.70 7.42
C SER A 45 2.84 28.41 6.63
N GLU A 46 3.93 27.71 6.94
CA GLU A 46 4.33 26.45 6.32
C GLU A 46 3.81 25.22 7.09
N ALA A 47 3.07 25.45 8.18
CA ALA A 47 2.46 24.39 8.96
C ALA A 47 1.48 23.60 8.10
N VAL A 48 1.65 22.28 8.08
CA VAL A 48 0.73 21.35 7.43
C VAL A 48 0.15 20.46 8.50
N ASN A 49 -1.14 20.60 8.80
CA ASN A 49 -1.77 19.89 9.91
C ASN A 49 -2.42 18.56 9.52
N HIS A 50 -2.38 18.17 8.25
CA HIS A 50 -2.90 16.88 7.77
C HIS A 50 -2.10 16.37 6.57
N CYS A 51 -2.07 15.06 6.36
CA CYS A 51 -1.53 14.50 5.14
C CYS A 51 -2.62 14.35 4.08
N THR A 52 -2.40 14.88 2.87
CA THR A 52 -3.35 14.73 1.76
C THR A 52 -3.16 13.39 1.04
N GLY A 53 -4.27 12.74 0.68
CA GLY A 53 -4.31 11.46 -0.05
C GLY A 53 -4.53 10.22 0.83
N SER A 54 -4.51 9.03 0.21
CA SER A 54 -4.82 7.76 0.90
C SER A 54 -3.66 7.24 1.77
N SER A 55 -3.97 6.59 2.90
CA SER A 55 -3.02 5.86 3.74
C SER A 55 -2.67 4.47 3.20
N TYR A 56 -3.38 3.98 2.18
CA TYR A 56 -3.12 2.70 1.54
C TYR A 56 -3.15 2.78 0.01
N ARG A 57 -2.46 1.84 -0.64
CA ARG A 57 -2.50 1.65 -2.08
C ARG A 57 -2.76 0.18 -2.40
N LYS A 58 -3.50 -0.09 -3.48
CA LYS A 58 -3.75 -1.44 -4.02
C LYS A 58 -3.11 -1.58 -5.41
N ARG A 59 -2.60 -2.76 -5.74
CA ARG A 59 -2.20 -3.13 -7.12
C ARG A 59 -2.62 -4.56 -7.44
N ARG A 60 -2.75 -4.88 -8.73
CA ARG A 60 -2.89 -6.27 -9.19
C ARG A 60 -1.58 -7.04 -8.99
N CYS A 61 -1.72 -8.35 -8.82
CA CYS A 61 -0.61 -9.29 -8.68
C CYS A 61 -1.03 -10.68 -9.15
N ASN A 62 -0.05 -11.55 -9.37
CA ASN A 62 -0.26 -12.94 -9.76
C ASN A 62 -1.26 -13.09 -10.93
N THR A 63 -1.03 -12.33 -12.00
CA THR A 63 -1.92 -12.24 -13.17
C THR A 63 -1.75 -13.39 -14.17
N GLN A 64 -0.84 -14.33 -13.91
CA GLN A 64 -0.74 -15.57 -14.66
C GLN A 64 -2.03 -16.40 -14.52
N CYS A 65 -2.38 -17.15 -15.55
CA CYS A 65 -3.48 -18.11 -15.49
C CYS A 65 -3.27 -19.11 -14.34
N CYS A 66 -4.36 -19.50 -13.68
CA CYS A 66 -4.30 -20.57 -12.70
C CYS A 66 -4.05 -21.91 -13.39
N PRO A 67 -3.25 -22.81 -12.78
CA PRO A 67 -3.21 -24.18 -13.24
C PRO A 67 -4.62 -24.75 -13.10
N TYR A 68 -5.23 -25.09 -14.24
CA TYR A 68 -6.44 -25.87 -14.22
C TYR A 68 -6.05 -27.24 -13.67
N ILE A 69 -6.45 -27.54 -12.43
CA ILE A 69 -6.52 -28.93 -12.02
C ILE A 69 -7.64 -29.50 -12.87
N SER A 70 -7.29 -29.99 -14.06
CA SER A 70 -8.26 -30.73 -14.83
C SER A 70 -8.67 -31.90 -13.95
N ALA A 71 -9.96 -31.97 -13.63
CA ALA A 71 -10.62 -33.21 -13.22
C ALA A 71 -10.57 -34.29 -14.33
N LYS A 72 -9.58 -34.21 -15.25
CA LYS A 72 -9.23 -35.19 -16.26
C LYS A 72 -8.07 -36.09 -15.84
N GLN A 73 -7.79 -36.18 -14.54
CA GLN A 73 -7.24 -37.41 -13.94
C GLN A 73 -8.35 -38.23 -13.24
N LEU A 74 -9.60 -38.10 -13.70
CA LEU A 74 -10.66 -39.09 -13.47
C LEU A 74 -11.08 -39.72 -14.81
N HIS A 75 -10.12 -40.02 -15.68
CA HIS A 75 -10.38 -40.93 -16.80
C HIS A 75 -10.45 -42.37 -16.26
N TRP A 76 -11.66 -42.74 -15.80
CA TRP A 76 -12.26 -44.07 -15.78
C TRP A 76 -11.30 -45.27 -15.86
N ARG A 77 -10.86 -45.81 -14.71
CA ARG A 77 -10.53 -47.25 -14.62
C ARG A 77 -11.83 -48.00 -14.40
N GLY A 78 -12.54 -48.25 -15.50
CA GLY A 78 -13.50 -49.34 -15.59
C GLY A 78 -12.77 -50.66 -15.76
#